data_AF-A0A5N6J7E6-F1
#
_entry.id   AF-A0A5N6J7E6-F1
#
_cell.length_a   1.000
_cell.length_b   1.000
_cell.length_c   1.000
_cell.angle_alpha   90.00
_cell.angle_beta   90.00
_cell.angle_gamma   90.00
#
_symmetry.space_group_name_H-M   'P 1'
#
loop_
_entity.id
_entity.type
_entity.pdbx_description
1 polymer ?
#
loop_
_entity_poly.entity_id
_entity_poly.type
_entity_poly.pdbx_seq_one_letter_code
_entity_poly.pdbx_strand_id
1 'polypeptide(L)'
;MQRIIPIARQCKPARFCTQYRNISSFPTSISPSQSEIKSRQLSPQNLEIAIRSLHHDGLVVVENVVPHDALDRLNHKMVKDAWTLRNRKENSPYNYNPGNIQQDPPPMRKYFDPEIFFNPIAIQITTTALGPRPKWTFCSGNSAMPPTAENPPMSQPVHSDADFAHPTHPFAYVVNVPLITMTPENGSTEVWLGTHTDSGLHVQEGMHGERASGRIQLGALEKRRMIRPPCQPVVPKGALVLRDLRLWHAGIGNQTDDVRVMLAMIHFAPWYRNPMRLEFAENLKPLVEKETGLEIPVDWVTEAEAMSRYLNRGFGNSYDFSQRP
;
A
#
# COMPACT_ATOMS: atom_id res chain seq x y z
N MET A 1 61.10 -29.71 20.35
CA MET A 1 60.60 -28.32 20.22
C MET A 1 60.75 -27.87 18.78
N GLN A 2 59.72 -28.07 17.96
CA GLN A 2 59.67 -27.61 16.57
C GLN A 2 58.85 -26.33 16.49
N ARG A 3 59.46 -25.27 15.94
CA ARG A 3 58.86 -23.95 15.76
C ARG A 3 57.85 -23.99 14.62
N ILE A 4 56.61 -23.57 14.91
CA ILE A 4 55.56 -23.33 13.92
C ILE A 4 55.75 -21.92 13.35
N ILE A 5 55.85 -21.80 12.02
CA ILE A 5 55.89 -20.53 11.29
C ILE A 5 54.45 -20.18 10.87
N PRO A 6 53.96 -18.94 11.08
CA PRO A 6 52.62 -18.56 10.65
C PRO A 6 52.59 -18.20 9.16
N ILE A 7 51.65 -18.79 8.43
CA ILE A 7 51.34 -18.43 7.04
C ILE A 7 50.53 -17.14 7.05
N ALA A 8 51.17 -16.02 6.75
CA ALA A 8 50.48 -14.77 6.43
C ALA A 8 49.94 -14.84 4.99
N ARG A 9 48.68 -15.22 4.80
CA ARG A 9 47.98 -14.99 3.53
C ARG A 9 47.56 -13.52 3.47
N GLN A 10 48.31 -12.72 2.71
CA GLN A 10 47.86 -11.42 2.23
C GLN A 10 46.65 -11.62 1.31
N CYS A 11 45.44 -11.51 1.85
CA CYS A 11 44.26 -11.24 1.02
C CYS A 11 44.30 -9.77 0.61
N LYS A 12 44.63 -9.51 -0.67
CA LYS A 12 44.38 -8.20 -1.26
C LYS A 12 42.87 -7.95 -1.28
N PRO A 13 42.36 -6.79 -0.86
CA PRO A 13 40.95 -6.48 -0.99
C PRO A 13 40.61 -6.49 -2.48
N ALA A 14 39.60 -7.29 -2.86
CA ALA A 14 39.01 -7.20 -4.17
C ALA A 14 38.50 -5.75 -4.33
N ARG A 15 39.06 -5.02 -5.30
CA ARG A 15 38.47 -3.77 -5.76
C ARG A 15 37.10 -4.12 -6.31
N PHE A 16 36.05 -3.94 -5.51
CA PHE A 16 34.69 -3.88 -6.01
C PHE A 16 34.65 -2.72 -6.98
N CYS A 17 34.69 -3.04 -8.27
CA CYS A 17 34.35 -2.11 -9.32
C CYS A 17 32.86 -1.82 -9.12
N THR A 18 32.53 -0.71 -8.46
CA THR A 18 31.19 -0.17 -8.39
C THR A 18 30.83 0.35 -9.78
N GLN A 19 30.56 -0.57 -10.71
CA GLN A 19 29.62 -0.28 -11.77
C GLN A 19 28.31 0.01 -11.05
N TYR A 20 28.00 1.29 -10.86
CA TYR A 20 26.65 1.73 -10.59
C TYR A 20 25.81 1.22 -11.76
N ARG A 21 25.25 0.01 -11.63
CA ARG A 21 24.14 -0.40 -12.48
C ARG A 21 23.12 0.71 -12.33
N ASN A 22 22.69 1.32 -13.43
CA ASN A 22 21.57 2.25 -13.41
C ASN A 22 20.35 1.48 -12.90
N ILE A 23 20.09 1.54 -11.60
CA ILE A 23 18.93 0.93 -10.97
C ILE A 23 17.73 1.80 -11.36
N SER A 24 16.80 1.24 -12.14
CA SER A 24 15.57 1.95 -12.56
C SER A 24 14.84 2.51 -11.35
N SER A 25 14.35 3.75 -11.42
CA SER A 25 13.49 4.30 -10.35
C SER A 25 12.02 3.92 -10.51
N PHE A 26 11.66 3.28 -11.62
CA PHE A 26 10.30 2.79 -11.89
C PHE A 26 10.11 1.36 -11.40
N PRO A 27 8.91 1.02 -10.90
CA PRO A 27 8.62 -0.28 -10.34
C PRO A 27 8.61 -1.37 -11.42
N THR A 28 9.00 -2.57 -11.02
CA THR A 28 8.79 -3.75 -11.86
C THR A 28 7.30 -4.05 -11.96
N SER A 29 6.82 -4.25 -13.18
CA SER A 29 5.44 -4.62 -13.49
C SER A 29 5.38 -6.03 -14.05
N ILE A 30 4.43 -6.82 -13.56
CA ILE A 30 4.12 -8.17 -14.04
C ILE A 30 2.80 -8.09 -14.79
N SER A 31 2.77 -8.59 -16.02
CA SER A 31 1.53 -8.79 -16.78
C SER A 31 1.26 -10.29 -16.87
N PRO A 32 0.40 -10.86 -16.00
CA PRO A 32 0.14 -12.29 -16.00
C PRO A 32 -0.44 -12.76 -17.33
N SER A 33 -0.07 -13.97 -17.72
CA SER A 33 -0.62 -14.64 -18.89
C SER A 33 -2.10 -14.96 -18.71
N GLN A 34 -2.81 -15.18 -19.82
CA GLN A 34 -4.22 -15.59 -19.77
C GLN A 34 -4.43 -16.90 -19.01
N SER A 35 -3.45 -17.81 -19.00
CA SER A 35 -3.49 -19.01 -18.18
C SER A 35 -3.45 -18.69 -16.69
N GLU A 36 -2.57 -17.78 -16.25
CA GLU A 36 -2.45 -17.38 -14.83
C GLU A 36 -3.69 -16.63 -14.35
N ILE A 37 -4.29 -15.80 -15.20
CA ILE A 37 -5.57 -15.13 -14.91
C ILE A 37 -6.69 -16.18 -14.75
N LYS A 38 -6.82 -17.13 -15.69
CA LYS A 38 -7.84 -18.19 -15.62
C LYS A 38 -7.65 -19.14 -14.44
N SER A 39 -6.40 -19.50 -14.14
CA SER A 39 -6.07 -20.35 -12.99
C SER A 39 -6.05 -19.59 -11.67
N ARG A 40 -6.19 -18.26 -11.70
CA ARG A 40 -6.17 -17.38 -10.53
C ARG A 40 -4.87 -17.50 -9.73
N GLN A 41 -3.76 -17.77 -10.42
CA GLN A 41 -2.48 -18.11 -9.80
C GLN A 41 -1.32 -17.75 -10.72
N LEU A 42 -0.35 -16.99 -10.20
CA LEU A 42 0.91 -16.73 -10.88
C LEU A 42 1.74 -18.01 -11.00
N SER A 43 2.40 -18.12 -12.14
CA SER A 43 3.48 -19.08 -12.40
C SER A 43 4.64 -18.86 -11.43
N PRO A 44 5.48 -19.89 -11.20
CA PRO A 44 6.67 -19.74 -10.37
C PRO A 44 7.60 -18.59 -10.81
N GLN A 45 7.69 -18.32 -12.11
CA GLN A 45 8.51 -17.24 -12.67
C GLN A 45 7.95 -15.86 -12.30
N ASN A 46 6.67 -15.63 -12.51
CA ASN A 46 6.05 -14.36 -12.13
C ASN A 46 6.00 -14.18 -10.61
N LEU A 47 5.80 -15.26 -9.85
CA LEU A 47 5.88 -15.22 -8.40
C LEU A 47 7.30 -14.86 -7.93
N GLU A 48 8.36 -15.43 -8.53
CA GLU A 48 9.75 -15.04 -8.25
C GLU A 48 9.99 -13.56 -8.51
N ILE A 49 9.53 -13.04 -9.65
CA ILE A 49 9.63 -11.60 -9.97
C ILE A 49 8.93 -10.77 -8.90
N ALA A 50 7.74 -11.18 -8.45
CA ALA A 50 7.00 -10.47 -7.41
C ALA A 50 7.79 -10.42 -6.10
N ILE A 51 8.28 -11.57 -5.62
CA ILE A 51 9.03 -11.66 -4.36
C ILE A 51 10.36 -10.92 -4.44
N ARG A 52 11.09 -11.05 -5.54
CA ARG A 52 12.35 -10.32 -5.77
C ARG A 52 12.13 -8.81 -5.80
N SER A 53 11.03 -8.35 -6.41
CA SER A 53 10.68 -6.92 -6.47
C SER A 53 10.28 -6.40 -5.08
N LEU A 54 9.47 -7.11 -4.31
CA LEU A 54 9.18 -6.75 -2.92
C LEU A 54 10.46 -6.71 -2.07
N HIS A 55 11.37 -7.67 -2.26
CA HIS A 55 12.63 -7.70 -1.51
C HIS A 55 13.54 -6.51 -1.83
N HIS A 56 13.78 -6.20 -3.11
CA HIS A 56 14.73 -5.14 -3.51
C HIS A 56 14.12 -3.74 -3.58
N ASP A 57 12.90 -3.64 -4.10
CA ASP A 57 12.23 -2.37 -4.38
C ASP A 57 11.18 -2.02 -3.32
N GLY A 58 10.75 -3.00 -2.51
CA GLY A 58 9.67 -2.81 -1.56
C GLY A 58 8.31 -2.64 -2.23
N LEU A 59 8.22 -2.89 -3.54
CA LEU A 59 7.02 -2.68 -4.35
C LEU A 59 7.02 -3.56 -5.61
N VAL A 60 5.84 -4.05 -5.99
CA VAL A 60 5.58 -4.66 -7.30
C VAL A 60 4.22 -4.24 -7.81
N VAL A 61 4.11 -4.05 -9.14
CA VAL A 61 2.84 -3.84 -9.82
C VAL A 61 2.45 -5.14 -10.54
N VAL A 62 1.18 -5.55 -10.42
CA VAL A 62 0.63 -6.70 -11.15
C VAL A 62 -0.57 -6.22 -11.95
N GLU A 63 -0.45 -6.23 -13.27
CA GLU A 63 -1.43 -5.63 -14.18
C GLU A 63 -2.53 -6.61 -14.57
N ASN A 64 -3.70 -6.09 -14.92
CA ASN A 64 -4.82 -6.86 -15.51
C ASN A 64 -5.30 -8.05 -14.67
N VAL A 65 -5.28 -7.92 -13.34
CA VAL A 65 -5.69 -8.97 -12.39
C VAL A 65 -7.02 -8.69 -11.69
N VAL A 66 -7.61 -7.51 -11.92
CA VAL A 66 -8.95 -7.15 -11.43
C VAL A 66 -9.86 -6.79 -12.61
N PRO A 67 -11.05 -7.41 -12.74
CA PRO A 67 -12.01 -7.07 -13.78
C PRO A 67 -12.44 -5.59 -13.73
N HIS A 68 -12.44 -4.93 -14.89
CA HIS A 68 -12.72 -3.49 -14.96
C HIS A 68 -14.16 -3.14 -14.56
N ASP A 69 -15.12 -4.02 -14.80
CA ASP A 69 -16.54 -3.83 -14.46
C ASP A 69 -16.77 -3.84 -12.94
N ALA A 70 -16.03 -4.69 -12.20
CA ALA A 70 -16.02 -4.68 -10.74
C ALA A 70 -15.51 -3.33 -10.20
N LEU A 71 -14.40 -2.85 -10.78
CA LEU A 71 -13.83 -1.54 -10.44
C LEU A 71 -14.80 -0.40 -10.75
N ASP A 72 -15.48 -0.41 -11.89
CA ASP A 72 -16.45 0.63 -12.28
C ASP A 72 -17.62 0.74 -11.30
N ARG A 73 -18.19 -0.40 -10.91
CA ARG A 73 -19.30 -0.44 -9.94
C ARG A 73 -18.90 0.19 -8.62
N LEU A 74 -17.72 -0.16 -8.11
CA LEU A 74 -17.22 0.39 -6.85
C LEU A 74 -16.83 1.86 -6.99
N ASN A 75 -16.13 2.23 -8.07
CA ASN A 75 -15.73 3.61 -8.35
C ASN A 75 -16.93 4.54 -8.39
N HIS A 76 -18.01 4.14 -9.06
CA HIS A 76 -19.23 4.94 -9.16
C HIS A 76 -19.80 5.31 -7.78
N LYS A 77 -19.75 4.38 -6.81
CA LYS A 77 -20.20 4.65 -5.44
C LYS A 77 -19.17 5.49 -4.67
N MET A 78 -17.90 5.13 -4.74
CA MET A 78 -16.85 5.81 -3.98
C MET A 78 -16.56 7.24 -4.46
N VAL A 79 -16.80 7.56 -5.74
CA VAL A 79 -16.74 8.94 -6.24
C VAL A 79 -17.84 9.80 -5.60
N LYS A 80 -19.07 9.28 -5.49
CA LYS A 80 -20.18 9.99 -4.82
C LYS A 80 -19.89 10.20 -3.33
N ASP A 81 -19.27 9.21 -2.69
CA ASP A 81 -18.87 9.30 -1.30
C ASP A 81 -17.75 10.32 -1.09
N ALA A 82 -16.75 10.36 -1.98
CA ALA A 82 -15.69 11.35 -1.94
C ALA A 82 -16.24 12.79 -2.04
N TRP A 83 -17.20 13.03 -2.92
CA TRP A 83 -17.90 14.33 -3.00
C TRP A 83 -18.71 14.63 -1.74
N THR A 84 -19.41 13.63 -1.19
CA THR A 84 -20.15 13.78 0.08
C THR A 84 -19.21 14.19 1.21
N LEU A 85 -18.06 13.54 1.32
CA LEU A 85 -17.03 13.82 2.34
C LEU A 85 -16.39 15.19 2.14
N ARG A 86 -15.96 15.52 0.91
CA ARG A 86 -15.40 16.82 0.56
C ARG A 86 -16.34 17.97 0.94
N ASN A 87 -17.63 17.80 0.68
CA ASN A 87 -18.65 18.82 0.97
C ASN A 87 -18.87 19.06 2.48
N ARG A 88 -18.28 18.24 3.36
CA ARG A 88 -18.24 18.48 4.82
C ARG A 88 -17.23 19.56 5.23
N LYS A 89 -16.41 20.07 4.29
CA LYS A 89 -15.45 21.17 4.49
C LYS A 89 -14.47 20.88 5.63
N GLU A 90 -14.50 21.66 6.70
CA GLU A 90 -13.61 21.52 7.86
C GLU A 90 -13.73 20.15 8.55
N ASN A 91 -14.88 19.49 8.43
CA ASN A 91 -15.14 18.15 8.96
C ASN A 91 -14.81 17.03 7.96
N SER A 92 -14.12 17.35 6.86
CA SER A 92 -13.74 16.37 5.85
C SER A 92 -12.55 15.53 6.32
N PRO A 93 -12.59 14.18 6.18
CA PRO A 93 -11.48 13.31 6.57
C PRO A 93 -10.39 13.36 5.50
N TYR A 94 -9.34 14.16 5.70
CA TYR A 94 -8.26 14.30 4.73
C TYR A 94 -6.87 14.09 5.33
N ASN A 95 -6.01 13.46 4.51
CA ASN A 95 -4.63 13.14 4.88
C ASN A 95 -3.70 14.25 4.38
N TYR A 96 -3.09 14.97 5.32
CA TYR A 96 -2.22 16.14 5.14
C TYR A 96 -2.88 17.37 4.47
N ASN A 97 -3.55 17.23 3.32
CA ASN A 97 -4.19 18.34 2.60
C ASN A 97 -5.63 18.01 2.14
N PRO A 98 -6.53 19.01 1.99
CA PRO A 98 -7.95 18.79 1.65
C PRO A 98 -8.21 18.13 0.30
N GLY A 99 -7.19 18.11 -0.58
CA GLY A 99 -7.24 17.44 -1.88
C GLY A 99 -7.12 15.92 -1.81
N ASN A 100 -6.73 15.33 -0.67
CA ASN A 100 -6.62 13.89 -0.50
C ASN A 100 -7.55 13.37 0.62
N ILE A 101 -8.75 12.95 0.23
CA ILE A 101 -9.78 12.45 1.14
C ILE A 101 -9.48 10.99 1.50
N GLN A 102 -9.45 10.67 2.79
CA GLN A 102 -9.52 9.29 3.24
C GLN A 102 -10.98 8.84 3.30
N GLN A 103 -11.29 7.71 2.68
CA GLN A 103 -12.63 7.16 2.69
C GLN A 103 -12.62 5.63 2.68
N ASP A 104 -13.46 5.02 3.50
CA ASP A 104 -13.64 3.58 3.50
C ASP A 104 -14.59 3.15 2.36
N PRO A 105 -14.33 2.01 1.69
CA PRO A 105 -15.32 1.43 0.80
C PRO A 105 -16.57 0.98 1.59
N PRO A 106 -17.77 0.96 0.98
CA PRO A 106 -18.97 0.52 1.68
C PRO A 106 -18.84 -0.95 2.14
N PRO A 107 -18.96 -1.23 3.45
CA PRO A 107 -18.60 -2.53 4.03
C PRO A 107 -19.77 -3.53 3.96
N MET A 108 -20.36 -3.72 2.79
CA MET A 108 -21.56 -4.56 2.60
C MET A 108 -21.58 -5.28 1.25
N ARG A 109 -22.33 -6.39 1.17
CA ARG A 109 -22.36 -7.30 0.01
C ARG A 109 -22.56 -6.61 -1.34
N LYS A 110 -23.41 -5.58 -1.40
CA LYS A 110 -23.73 -4.84 -2.63
C LYS A 110 -22.50 -4.21 -3.32
N TYR A 111 -21.50 -3.78 -2.55
CA TYR A 111 -20.31 -3.09 -3.05
C TYR A 111 -19.03 -3.89 -2.85
N PHE A 112 -19.15 -5.14 -2.37
CA PHE A 112 -18.02 -6.02 -2.10
C PHE A 112 -17.88 -7.04 -3.21
N ASP A 113 -16.93 -6.81 -4.12
CA ASP A 113 -16.58 -7.74 -5.18
C ASP A 113 -15.34 -8.57 -4.77
N PRO A 114 -15.45 -9.91 -4.67
CA PRO A 114 -14.32 -10.76 -4.27
C PRO A 114 -13.09 -10.60 -5.17
N GLU A 115 -13.25 -10.23 -6.44
CA GLU A 115 -12.10 -10.04 -7.34
C GLU A 115 -11.25 -8.82 -6.96
N ILE A 116 -11.81 -7.89 -6.18
CA ILE A 116 -11.12 -6.73 -5.59
C ILE A 116 -10.55 -7.11 -4.22
N PHE A 117 -11.43 -7.50 -3.29
CA PHE A 117 -11.08 -7.62 -1.86
C PHE A 117 -10.42 -8.94 -1.49
N PHE A 118 -10.68 -10.01 -2.24
CA PHE A 118 -10.11 -11.35 -2.07
C PHE A 118 -9.33 -11.78 -3.30
N ASN A 119 -8.59 -10.84 -3.90
CA ASN A 119 -7.86 -11.12 -5.11
C ASN A 119 -6.83 -12.26 -4.89
N PRO A 120 -6.97 -13.40 -5.57
CA PRO A 120 -6.18 -14.60 -5.27
C PRO A 120 -4.70 -14.44 -5.63
N ILE A 121 -4.37 -13.61 -6.61
CA ILE A 121 -2.98 -13.29 -6.97
C ILE A 121 -2.35 -12.42 -5.89
N ALA A 122 -3.07 -11.41 -5.37
CA ALA A 122 -2.60 -10.61 -4.24
C ALA A 122 -2.38 -11.47 -2.98
N ILE A 123 -3.32 -12.37 -2.69
CA ILE A 123 -3.22 -13.32 -1.58
C ILE A 123 -2.03 -14.26 -1.79
N GLN A 124 -1.81 -14.80 -2.99
CA GLN A 124 -0.65 -15.64 -3.28
C GLN A 124 0.67 -14.92 -3.01
N ILE A 125 0.83 -13.68 -3.48
CA ILE A 125 2.05 -12.89 -3.28
C ILE A 125 2.25 -12.60 -1.78
N THR A 126 1.22 -12.11 -1.08
CA THR A 126 1.33 -11.76 0.34
C THR A 126 1.55 -12.99 1.23
N THR A 127 0.91 -14.12 0.92
CA THR A 127 1.15 -15.42 1.58
C THR A 127 2.60 -15.87 1.41
N THR A 128 3.12 -15.76 0.19
CA THR A 128 4.50 -16.15 -0.12
C THR A 128 5.50 -15.24 0.59
N ALA A 129 5.20 -13.94 0.72
CA ALA A 129 6.11 -12.95 1.29
C ALA A 129 6.05 -12.85 2.82
N LEU A 130 4.88 -13.05 3.44
CA LEU A 130 4.65 -12.85 4.89
C LEU A 130 4.50 -14.15 5.68
N GLY A 131 4.28 -15.27 4.98
CA GLY A 131 3.90 -16.54 5.57
C GLY A 131 2.42 -16.88 5.34
N PRO A 132 2.02 -18.13 5.65
CA PRO A 132 0.71 -18.66 5.32
C PRO A 132 -0.41 -17.90 6.03
N ARG A 133 -1.49 -17.62 5.31
CA ARG A 133 -2.70 -16.98 5.84
C ARG A 133 -2.45 -15.63 6.55
N PRO A 134 -1.97 -14.59 5.81
CA PRO A 134 -1.83 -13.24 6.35
C PRO A 134 -3.12 -12.71 6.97
N LYS A 135 -2.99 -11.79 7.93
CA LYS A 135 -4.11 -11.12 8.58
C LYS A 135 -4.53 -9.87 7.82
N TRP A 136 -5.79 -9.79 7.42
CA TRP A 136 -6.35 -8.57 6.83
C TRP A 136 -7.12 -7.78 7.90
N THR A 137 -6.52 -6.69 8.38
CA THR A 137 -7.08 -5.91 9.50
C THR A 137 -7.37 -4.45 9.17
N PHE A 138 -7.06 -4.00 7.96
CA PHE A 138 -7.30 -2.63 7.49
C PHE A 138 -7.84 -2.61 6.08
N CYS A 139 -8.91 -1.85 5.86
CA CYS A 139 -9.48 -1.58 4.55
C CYS A 139 -10.00 -0.15 4.51
N SER A 140 -9.35 0.70 3.72
CA SER A 140 -9.75 2.09 3.48
C SER A 140 -9.44 2.46 2.03
N GLY A 141 -9.38 3.75 1.74
CA GLY A 141 -9.06 4.28 0.43
C GLY A 141 -8.71 5.76 0.48
N ASN A 142 -8.06 6.22 -0.59
CA ASN A 142 -7.64 7.60 -0.78
C ASN A 142 -8.23 8.13 -2.07
N SER A 143 -8.82 9.32 -2.01
CA SER A 143 -9.43 9.98 -3.16
C SER A 143 -8.76 11.33 -3.38
N ALA A 144 -8.00 11.43 -4.47
CA ALA A 144 -7.48 12.71 -4.89
C ALA A 144 -8.58 13.47 -5.63
N MET A 145 -9.02 14.55 -5.01
CA MET A 145 -10.09 15.40 -5.51
C MET A 145 -9.59 16.31 -6.61
N PRO A 146 -10.45 16.68 -7.58
CA PRO A 146 -10.16 17.73 -8.53
C PRO A 146 -9.78 19.03 -7.81
N PRO A 147 -8.78 19.76 -8.32
CA PRO A 147 -8.31 20.98 -7.69
C PRO A 147 -9.38 22.08 -7.76
N THR A 148 -9.33 23.03 -6.82
CA THR A 148 -10.06 24.30 -6.93
C THR A 148 -9.12 25.47 -6.71
N ALA A 149 -9.59 26.69 -6.94
CA ALA A 149 -8.82 27.90 -6.66
C ALA A 149 -8.35 27.96 -5.19
N GLU A 150 -9.19 27.49 -4.25
CA GLU A 150 -8.88 27.45 -2.82
C GLU A 150 -8.00 26.26 -2.43
N ASN A 151 -8.05 25.17 -3.21
CA ASN A 151 -7.30 23.94 -2.95
C ASN A 151 -6.60 23.51 -4.25
N PRO A 152 -5.50 24.18 -4.64
CA PRO A 152 -4.74 23.80 -5.82
C PRO A 152 -4.10 22.42 -5.63
N PRO A 153 -3.62 21.77 -6.71
CA PRO A 153 -2.92 20.48 -6.60
C PRO A 153 -1.77 20.59 -5.60
N MET A 154 -1.81 19.77 -4.54
CA MET A 154 -0.83 19.79 -3.46
C MET A 154 -0.36 18.38 -3.12
N SER A 155 0.96 18.19 -3.15
CA SER A 155 1.59 16.95 -2.71
C SER A 155 1.58 16.83 -1.19
N GLN A 156 1.39 15.61 -0.70
CA GLN A 156 1.71 15.25 0.67
C GLN A 156 3.23 15.31 0.87
N PRO A 157 3.72 15.53 2.10
CA PRO A 157 5.12 15.24 2.38
C PRO A 157 5.41 13.76 2.11
N VAL A 158 6.65 13.47 1.71
CA VAL A 158 7.10 12.07 1.63
C VAL A 158 7.07 11.49 3.04
N HIS A 159 6.40 10.36 3.20
CA HIS A 159 6.18 9.70 4.48
C HIS A 159 6.22 8.17 4.35
N SER A 160 6.28 7.50 5.50
CA SER A 160 6.05 6.07 5.66
C SER A 160 4.75 5.88 6.46
N ASP A 161 3.91 4.91 6.07
CA ASP A 161 2.71 4.56 6.86
C ASP A 161 3.09 3.90 8.20
N ALA A 162 4.32 3.40 8.32
CA ALA A 162 4.87 2.86 9.55
C ALA A 162 5.60 3.94 10.36
N ASP A 163 4.82 4.78 11.05
CA ASP A 163 5.31 5.92 11.87
C ASP A 163 5.58 5.56 13.35
N PHE A 164 5.83 4.28 13.62
CA PHE A 164 6.00 3.69 14.94
C PHE A 164 7.24 2.78 14.98
N ALA A 165 7.64 2.34 16.18
CA ALA A 165 8.72 1.37 16.32
C ALA A 165 8.29 0.00 15.77
N HIS A 166 8.94 -0.44 14.69
CA HIS A 166 8.55 -1.65 13.95
C HIS A 166 9.74 -2.58 13.67
N PRO A 167 9.50 -3.86 13.32
CA PRO A 167 10.56 -4.77 12.89
C PRO A 167 11.33 -4.26 11.67
N THR A 168 12.60 -4.67 11.54
CA THR A 168 13.46 -4.34 10.39
C THR A 168 13.20 -5.22 9.16
N HIS A 169 12.39 -6.27 9.30
CA HIS A 169 11.97 -7.17 8.23
C HIS A 169 10.48 -6.95 7.90
N PRO A 170 10.01 -7.38 6.71
CA PRO A 170 8.61 -7.20 6.32
C PRO A 170 7.64 -7.85 7.31
N PHE A 171 6.65 -7.08 7.73
CA PHE A 171 5.56 -7.53 8.62
C PHE A 171 4.17 -7.15 8.10
N ALA A 172 4.09 -6.26 7.10
CA ALA A 172 2.86 -5.92 6.41
C ALA A 172 3.14 -5.46 4.98
N TYR A 173 2.22 -5.83 4.07
CA TYR A 173 2.15 -5.29 2.72
C TYR A 173 0.81 -4.59 2.51
N VAL A 174 0.86 -3.39 1.94
CA VAL A 174 -0.31 -2.68 1.45
C VAL A 174 -0.63 -3.18 0.06
N VAL A 175 -1.87 -3.61 -0.15
CA VAL A 175 -2.46 -3.95 -1.45
C VAL A 175 -3.29 -2.74 -1.88
N ASN A 176 -2.73 -1.94 -2.77
CA ASN A 176 -3.39 -0.79 -3.36
C ASN A 176 -4.13 -1.18 -4.64
N VAL A 177 -5.39 -0.78 -4.76
CA VAL A 177 -6.25 -1.06 -5.92
C VAL A 177 -6.75 0.24 -6.52
N PRO A 178 -6.15 0.72 -7.63
CA PRO A 178 -6.71 1.84 -8.38
C PRO A 178 -8.07 1.50 -8.97
N LEU A 179 -9.07 2.34 -8.74
CA LEU A 179 -10.39 2.15 -9.33
C LEU A 179 -10.48 2.73 -10.76
N ILE A 180 -9.51 3.57 -11.11
CA ILE A 180 -9.26 4.09 -12.46
C ILE A 180 -7.75 4.00 -12.75
N THR A 181 -7.33 4.22 -14.00
CA THR A 181 -5.91 4.35 -14.32
C THR A 181 -5.33 5.55 -13.56
N MET A 182 -4.23 5.34 -12.85
CA MET A 182 -3.48 6.44 -12.23
C MET A 182 -2.36 6.89 -13.15
N THR A 183 -2.22 8.20 -13.31
CA THR A 183 -1.16 8.86 -14.07
C THR A 183 -0.55 9.97 -13.20
N PRO A 184 0.67 10.45 -13.51
CA PRO A 184 1.22 11.63 -12.83
C PRO A 184 0.28 12.84 -12.87
N GLU A 185 -0.47 12.99 -13.97
CA GLU A 185 -1.44 14.07 -14.14
C GLU A 185 -2.62 13.98 -13.16
N ASN A 186 -3.20 12.79 -12.97
CA ASN A 186 -4.33 12.61 -12.03
C ASN A 186 -3.89 12.26 -10.59
N GLY A 187 -2.61 12.46 -10.28
CA GLY A 187 -2.07 12.29 -8.93
C GLY A 187 -1.80 10.84 -8.55
N SER A 188 -1.15 10.07 -9.43
CA SER A 188 -0.52 8.79 -9.07
C SER A 188 0.50 8.99 -7.94
N THR A 189 0.56 8.03 -7.02
CA THR A 189 1.47 8.08 -5.86
C THR A 189 2.93 8.21 -6.30
N GLU A 190 3.66 9.17 -5.72
CA GLU A 190 5.12 9.19 -5.81
C GLU A 190 5.69 8.10 -4.90
N VAL A 191 6.60 7.28 -5.43
CA VAL A 191 7.20 6.14 -4.72
C VAL A 191 8.72 6.24 -4.71
N TRP A 192 9.31 5.83 -3.59
CA TRP A 192 10.76 5.82 -3.38
C TRP A 192 11.24 4.37 -3.21
N LEU A 193 11.40 3.68 -4.32
CA LEU A 193 11.69 2.24 -4.33
C LEU A 193 12.95 1.90 -3.52
N GLY A 194 12.89 0.88 -2.67
CA GLY A 194 13.99 0.35 -1.87
C GLY A 194 14.23 1.02 -0.52
N THR A 195 13.43 2.03 -0.15
CA THR A 195 13.54 2.72 1.14
C THR A 195 13.00 1.92 2.33
N HIS A 196 12.25 0.84 2.08
CA HIS A 196 11.81 -0.08 3.11
C HIS A 196 12.97 -0.78 3.85
N THR A 197 14.16 -0.85 3.23
CA THR A 197 15.35 -1.51 3.79
C THR A 197 16.07 -0.71 4.88
N ASP A 198 15.94 0.62 4.88
CA ASP A 198 16.43 1.52 5.93
C ASP A 198 15.27 2.42 6.37
N SER A 199 14.40 1.83 7.19
CA SER A 199 13.16 2.43 7.66
C SER A 199 13.09 2.40 9.19
N GLY A 200 12.32 3.33 9.76
CA GLY A 200 12.13 3.48 11.19
C GLY A 200 12.10 4.94 11.63
N LEU A 201 11.96 5.15 12.93
CA LEU A 201 11.84 6.48 13.53
C LEU A 201 13.09 7.36 13.32
N HIS A 202 14.26 6.78 13.08
CA HIS A 202 15.52 7.54 12.91
C HIS A 202 15.56 8.37 11.62
N VAL A 203 14.79 8.01 10.60
CA VAL A 203 14.67 8.76 9.32
C VAL A 203 13.42 9.64 9.25
N GLN A 204 12.58 9.60 10.28
CA GLN A 204 11.30 10.30 10.31
C GLN A 204 11.35 11.54 11.22
N GLU A 205 10.41 12.45 11.01
CA GLU A 205 10.13 13.61 11.85
C GLU A 205 8.62 13.71 12.13
N GLY A 206 8.25 14.44 13.17
CA GLY A 206 6.89 14.45 13.73
C GLY A 206 6.70 13.38 14.80
N MET A 207 5.90 13.69 15.83
CA MET A 207 5.56 12.71 16.86
C MET A 207 4.48 11.75 16.34
N HIS A 208 4.55 10.47 16.72
CA HIS A 208 3.49 9.51 16.42
C HIS A 208 2.14 10.04 16.93
N GLY A 209 1.12 9.98 16.06
CA GLY A 209 -0.21 10.54 16.36
C GLY A 209 -0.41 12.00 15.94
N GLU A 210 0.63 12.75 15.57
CA GLU A 210 0.49 14.07 14.96
C GLU A 210 0.09 13.99 13.49
N ARG A 211 -0.59 15.01 12.95
CA ARG A 211 -0.99 15.05 11.53
C ARG A 211 0.20 14.94 10.56
N ALA A 212 1.40 15.30 11.00
CA ALA A 212 2.63 15.23 10.24
C ALA A 212 3.47 13.98 10.56
N SER A 213 2.96 13.02 11.33
CA SER A 213 3.69 11.82 11.70
C SER A 213 4.11 11.01 10.48
N GLY A 214 5.22 10.30 10.60
CA GLY A 214 5.79 9.47 9.53
C GLY A 214 6.50 10.23 8.41
N ARG A 215 6.50 11.58 8.43
CA ARG A 215 7.20 12.41 7.44
C ARG A 215 8.70 12.10 7.44
N ILE A 216 9.30 11.97 6.26
CA ILE A 216 10.73 11.69 6.13
C ILE A 216 11.54 13.00 6.26
N GLN A 217 12.61 12.94 7.05
CA GLN A 217 13.55 14.05 7.23
C GLN A 217 14.17 14.48 5.89
N LEU A 218 14.29 15.78 5.66
CA LEU A 218 14.85 16.33 4.42
C LEU A 218 16.24 15.77 4.09
N GLY A 219 17.12 15.67 5.10
CA GLY A 219 18.47 15.12 4.92
C GLY A 219 18.48 13.65 4.48
N ALA A 220 17.48 12.86 4.88
CA ALA A 220 17.32 11.48 4.45
C ALA A 220 16.80 11.40 3.00
N LEU A 221 15.86 12.27 2.62
CA LEU A 221 15.37 12.39 1.24
C LEU A 221 16.48 12.73 0.26
N GLU A 222 17.29 13.76 0.56
CA GLU A 222 18.38 14.19 -0.33
C GLU A 222 19.44 13.10 -0.49
N LYS A 223 19.83 12.42 0.60
CA LYS A 223 20.71 11.25 0.53
C LYS A 223 20.12 10.15 -0.34
N ARG A 224 18.82 9.89 -0.23
CA ARG A 224 18.16 8.87 -1.04
C ARG A 224 18.10 9.24 -2.52
N ARG A 225 17.83 10.50 -2.88
CA ARG A 225 17.81 10.97 -4.29
C ARG A 225 19.12 10.69 -5.01
N MET A 226 20.25 10.82 -4.30
CA MET A 226 21.58 10.54 -4.85
C MET A 226 21.82 9.06 -5.15
N ILE A 227 21.10 8.15 -4.48
CA ILE A 227 21.20 6.70 -4.68
C ILE A 227 20.19 6.22 -5.73
N ARG A 228 18.92 6.59 -5.54
CA ARG A 228 17.80 6.26 -6.43
C ARG A 228 16.69 7.30 -6.22
N PRO A 229 16.42 8.19 -7.20
CA PRO A 229 15.37 9.19 -7.07
C PRO A 229 13.97 8.56 -7.05
N PRO A 230 12.94 9.32 -6.63
CA PRO A 230 11.56 8.85 -6.71
C PRO A 230 11.06 8.77 -8.15
N CYS A 231 9.93 8.09 -8.35
CA CYS A 231 9.13 8.19 -9.57
C CYS A 231 7.63 8.32 -9.24
N GLN A 232 6.86 8.77 -10.23
CA GLN A 232 5.40 8.66 -10.25
C GLN A 232 5.01 7.73 -11.42
N PRO A 233 4.74 6.45 -11.15
CA PRO A 233 4.43 5.50 -12.21
C PRO A 233 3.00 5.66 -12.72
N VAL A 234 2.81 5.39 -14.01
CA VAL A 234 1.46 5.11 -14.52
C VAL A 234 1.06 3.72 -14.04
N VAL A 235 -0.13 3.61 -13.43
CA VAL A 235 -0.68 2.33 -12.97
C VAL A 235 -2.01 2.10 -13.70
N PRO A 236 -2.09 1.14 -14.62
CA PRO A 236 -3.30 0.91 -15.40
C PRO A 236 -4.45 0.44 -14.52
N LYS A 237 -5.68 0.80 -14.87
CA LYS A 237 -6.88 0.22 -14.28
C LYS A 237 -6.82 -1.32 -14.39
N GLY A 238 -7.31 -2.03 -13.38
CA GLY A 238 -7.21 -3.48 -13.31
C GLY A 238 -5.90 -4.00 -12.72
N ALA A 239 -4.92 -3.13 -12.45
CA ALA A 239 -3.71 -3.49 -11.75
C ALA A 239 -3.86 -3.47 -10.22
N LEU A 240 -2.94 -4.15 -9.56
CA LEU A 240 -2.68 -4.06 -8.13
C LEU A 240 -1.27 -3.54 -7.89
N VAL A 241 -1.09 -2.73 -6.86
CA VAL A 241 0.23 -2.34 -6.36
C VAL A 241 0.41 -2.94 -4.99
N LEU A 242 1.37 -3.85 -4.84
CA LEU A 242 1.73 -4.43 -3.54
C LEU A 242 3.01 -3.75 -3.07
N ARG A 243 2.96 -3.08 -1.91
CA ARG A 243 4.11 -2.34 -1.36
C ARG A 243 4.31 -2.62 0.12
N ASP A 244 5.57 -2.65 0.56
CA ASP A 244 5.92 -2.76 1.97
C ASP A 244 5.34 -1.54 2.72
N LEU A 245 4.74 -1.76 3.89
CA LEU A 245 4.15 -0.69 4.71
C LEU A 245 5.17 0.43 5.03
N ARG A 246 6.45 0.09 5.07
CA ARG A 246 7.56 0.98 5.42
C ARG A 246 8.09 1.78 4.22
N LEU A 247 7.61 1.50 3.01
CA LEU A 247 8.09 2.15 1.79
C LEU A 247 7.71 3.64 1.80
N TRP A 248 8.69 4.51 1.57
CA TRP A 248 8.43 5.94 1.51
C TRP A 248 7.63 6.29 0.24
N HIS A 249 6.63 7.13 0.41
CA HIS A 249 5.75 7.55 -0.67
C HIS A 249 5.10 8.91 -0.37
N ALA A 250 4.44 9.49 -1.37
CA ALA A 250 3.62 10.68 -1.21
C ALA A 250 2.41 10.64 -2.14
N GLY A 251 1.23 10.98 -1.63
CA GLY A 251 0.09 11.32 -2.48
C GLY A 251 0.36 12.63 -3.20
N ILE A 252 0.20 12.63 -4.53
CA ILE A 252 0.43 13.81 -5.37
C ILE A 252 -0.90 14.44 -5.73
N GLY A 253 -0.94 15.77 -5.75
CA GLY A 253 -2.14 16.53 -6.07
C GLY A 253 -2.66 16.19 -7.47
N ASN A 254 -3.96 15.90 -7.56
CA ASN A 254 -4.64 15.66 -8.82
C ASN A 254 -4.76 16.97 -9.60
N GLN A 255 -4.43 16.94 -10.90
CA GLN A 255 -4.48 18.09 -11.81
C GLN A 255 -5.64 17.99 -12.82
N THR A 256 -6.47 16.95 -12.72
CA THR A 256 -7.61 16.67 -13.60
C THR A 256 -8.94 17.00 -12.95
N ASP A 257 -10.01 16.98 -13.74
CA ASP A 257 -11.39 17.24 -13.29
C ASP A 257 -12.09 16.02 -12.67
N ASP A 258 -11.47 14.85 -12.72
CA ASP A 258 -12.03 13.59 -12.24
C ASP A 258 -11.54 13.23 -10.84
N VAL A 259 -12.41 12.66 -10.00
CA VAL A 259 -11.98 12.10 -8.70
C VAL A 259 -11.21 10.81 -8.94
N ARG A 260 -9.96 10.75 -8.48
CA ARG A 260 -9.13 9.54 -8.54
C ARG A 260 -9.23 8.75 -7.24
N VAL A 261 -9.92 7.62 -7.25
CA VAL A 261 -10.06 6.73 -6.08
C VAL A 261 -9.08 5.56 -6.14
N MET A 262 -8.41 5.28 -5.03
CA MET A 262 -7.57 4.10 -4.84
C MET A 262 -7.90 3.45 -3.49
N LEU A 263 -8.17 2.15 -3.47
CA LEU A 263 -8.31 1.40 -2.22
C LEU A 263 -6.94 1.10 -1.61
N ALA A 264 -6.93 0.91 -0.29
CA ALA A 264 -5.79 0.44 0.47
C ALA A 264 -6.24 -0.66 1.44
N MET A 265 -5.74 -1.87 1.23
CA MET A 265 -5.89 -2.99 2.16
C MET A 265 -4.52 -3.33 2.73
N ILE A 266 -4.42 -3.71 4.00
CA ILE A 266 -3.14 -4.11 4.59
C ILE A 266 -3.22 -5.56 5.04
N HIS A 267 -2.32 -6.38 4.48
CA HIS A 267 -2.10 -7.75 4.92
C HIS A 267 -0.89 -7.77 5.86
N PHE A 268 -1.12 -8.18 7.11
CA PHE A 268 -0.09 -8.35 8.13
C PHE A 268 0.39 -9.79 8.19
N ALA A 269 1.65 -10.00 8.55
CA ALA A 269 2.17 -11.34 8.78
C ALA A 269 1.38 -12.05 9.89
N PRO A 270 1.21 -13.39 9.82
CA PRO A 270 0.41 -14.14 10.81
C PRO A 270 0.90 -13.94 12.25
N TRP A 271 2.22 -13.85 12.43
CA TRP A 271 2.87 -13.66 13.72
C TRP A 271 2.76 -12.21 14.25
N TYR A 272 2.39 -11.23 13.42
CA TYR A 272 2.37 -9.82 13.81
C TYR A 272 1.10 -9.51 14.61
N ARG A 273 1.22 -9.10 15.88
CA ARG A 273 0.09 -8.95 16.82
C ARG A 273 -0.67 -7.62 16.66
N ASN A 274 -1.05 -7.28 15.43
CA ASN A 274 -1.92 -6.13 15.18
C ASN A 274 -3.34 -6.42 15.71
N PRO A 275 -3.91 -5.56 16.58
CA PRO A 275 -5.18 -5.82 17.25
C PRO A 275 -6.40 -5.34 16.45
N MET A 276 -6.20 -4.63 15.33
CA MET A 276 -7.29 -4.02 14.58
C MET A 276 -8.21 -5.08 13.98
N ARG A 277 -9.46 -4.69 13.79
CA ARG A 277 -10.52 -5.51 13.23
C ARG A 277 -11.25 -4.69 12.18
N LEU A 278 -11.73 -5.38 11.15
CA LEU A 278 -12.59 -4.79 10.14
C LEU A 278 -14.02 -4.74 10.70
N GLU A 279 -14.82 -3.75 10.32
CA GLU A 279 -16.26 -3.77 10.60
C GLU A 279 -17.02 -4.01 9.29
N PHE A 280 -17.79 -5.09 9.21
CA PHE A 280 -18.55 -5.49 8.02
C PHE A 280 -20.02 -5.76 8.35
N ALA A 281 -20.90 -5.50 7.36
CA ALA A 281 -22.29 -5.93 7.44
C ALA A 281 -22.39 -7.45 7.50
N GLU A 282 -23.31 -7.98 8.31
CA GLU A 282 -23.55 -9.43 8.47
C GLU A 282 -23.80 -10.16 7.15
N ASN A 283 -24.35 -9.47 6.14
CA ASN A 283 -24.58 -10.04 4.80
C ASN A 283 -23.29 -10.41 4.05
N LEU A 284 -22.11 -9.99 4.53
CA LEU A 284 -20.80 -10.41 4.03
C LEU A 284 -20.28 -11.68 4.67
N LYS A 285 -20.84 -12.09 5.82
CA LYS A 285 -20.33 -13.23 6.61
C LYS A 285 -20.18 -14.52 5.81
N PRO A 286 -21.15 -14.95 4.97
CA PRO A 286 -21.00 -16.18 4.18
C PRO A 286 -19.88 -16.10 3.12
N LEU A 287 -19.50 -14.89 2.70
CA LEU A 287 -18.42 -14.68 1.74
C LEU A 287 -17.06 -14.65 2.45
N VAL A 288 -16.96 -13.96 3.58
CA VAL A 288 -15.75 -13.90 4.42
C VAL A 288 -15.38 -15.27 4.98
N GLU A 289 -16.36 -16.06 5.43
CA GLU A 289 -16.13 -17.42 5.97
C GLU A 289 -15.64 -18.43 4.91
N LYS A 290 -15.88 -18.15 3.62
CA LYS A 290 -15.38 -18.97 2.52
C LYS A 290 -13.94 -18.64 2.12
N GLU A 291 -13.44 -17.46 2.50
CA GLU A 291 -12.07 -17.07 2.23
C GLU A 291 -11.13 -17.76 3.23
N THR A 292 -10.22 -18.58 2.73
CA THR A 292 -9.32 -19.41 3.55
C THR A 292 -7.86 -18.96 3.48
N GLY A 293 -7.50 -18.16 2.48
CA GLY A 293 -6.16 -17.62 2.27
C GLY A 293 -5.82 -16.42 3.16
N LEU A 294 -6.80 -15.85 3.87
CA LEU A 294 -6.60 -14.78 4.84
C LEU A 294 -7.19 -15.13 6.20
N GLU A 295 -6.64 -14.55 7.26
CA GLU A 295 -7.32 -14.40 8.54
C GLU A 295 -7.95 -13.01 8.57
N ILE A 296 -9.27 -12.96 8.79
CA ILE A 296 -10.05 -11.72 8.64
C ILE A 296 -10.80 -11.50 9.96
N PRO A 297 -10.20 -10.81 10.95
CA PRO A 297 -10.91 -10.45 12.17
C PRO A 297 -11.95 -9.37 11.87
N VAL A 298 -13.21 -9.70 12.07
CA VAL A 298 -14.35 -8.82 11.77
C VAL A 298 -15.23 -8.58 12.99
N ASP A 299 -15.65 -7.35 13.19
CA ASP A 299 -16.78 -6.94 14.01
C ASP A 299 -18.02 -6.84 13.12
N TRP A 300 -18.98 -7.72 13.36
CA TRP A 300 -20.19 -7.83 12.55
C TRP A 300 -21.25 -6.84 13.04
N VAL A 301 -21.84 -6.09 12.11
CA VAL A 301 -22.93 -5.15 12.38
C VAL A 301 -24.07 -5.36 11.38
N THR A 302 -25.26 -4.84 11.68
CA THR A 302 -26.36 -4.87 10.72
C THR A 302 -26.01 -4.04 9.47
N GLU A 303 -26.61 -4.35 8.32
CA GLU A 303 -26.38 -3.60 7.09
C GLU A 303 -26.73 -2.10 7.23
N ALA A 304 -27.78 -1.77 8.00
CA ALA A 304 -28.17 -0.39 8.27
C ALA A 304 -27.13 0.35 9.13
N GLU A 305 -26.58 -0.30 10.15
CA GLU A 305 -25.49 0.26 10.96
C GLU A 305 -24.24 0.47 10.12
N ALA A 306 -23.81 -0.54 9.36
CA ALA A 306 -22.69 -0.44 8.42
C ALA A 306 -22.86 0.78 7.48
N MET A 307 -24.04 0.92 6.85
CA MET A 307 -24.33 2.02 5.92
C MET A 307 -24.30 3.40 6.58
N SER A 308 -24.77 3.51 7.82
CA SER A 308 -24.81 4.80 8.53
C SER A 308 -23.44 5.22 9.09
N ARG A 309 -22.56 4.25 9.40
CA ARG A 309 -21.29 4.51 10.07
C ARG A 309 -20.08 4.62 9.16
N TYR A 310 -20.03 3.94 8.01
CA TYR A 310 -18.78 3.77 7.26
C TYR A 310 -18.12 5.08 6.79
N LEU A 311 -18.90 6.12 6.44
CA LEU A 311 -18.36 7.46 6.10
C LEU A 311 -17.97 8.32 7.32
N ASN A 312 -18.15 7.80 8.53
CA ASN A 312 -17.93 8.51 9.79
C ASN A 312 -16.91 7.77 10.68
N ARG A 313 -16.21 6.78 10.13
CA ARG A 313 -15.11 6.09 10.81
C ARG A 313 -13.91 7.03 10.98
N GLY A 314 -13.00 6.63 11.85
CA GLY A 314 -11.74 7.34 12.04
C GLY A 314 -10.92 7.42 10.74
N PHE A 315 -10.00 8.37 10.67
CA PHE A 315 -9.06 8.55 9.56
C PHE A 315 -7.66 8.89 10.10
N GLY A 316 -6.63 8.70 9.27
CA GLY A 316 -5.24 8.93 9.65
C GLY A 316 -4.86 8.16 10.93
N ASN A 317 -4.44 8.90 11.95
CA ASN A 317 -3.88 8.36 13.19
C ASN A 317 -4.90 7.70 14.14
N SER A 318 -6.18 7.59 13.74
CA SER A 318 -7.13 6.74 14.46
C SER A 318 -6.82 5.25 14.30
N TYR A 319 -6.04 4.87 13.29
CA TYR A 319 -5.62 3.50 13.04
C TYR A 319 -4.26 3.25 13.68
N ASP A 320 -4.15 2.16 14.44
CA ASP A 320 -2.93 1.73 15.09
C ASP A 320 -2.40 0.49 14.37
N PHE A 321 -1.39 0.69 13.51
CA PHE A 321 -0.72 -0.37 12.77
C PHE A 321 0.36 -1.08 13.58
N SER A 322 0.59 -0.68 14.83
CA SER A 322 1.55 -1.34 15.70
C SER A 322 1.07 -2.72 16.15
N GLN A 323 1.95 -3.42 16.86
CA GLN A 323 1.65 -4.69 17.51
C GLN A 323 1.54 -4.50 19.02
N ARG A 324 0.69 -5.30 19.67
CA ARG A 324 0.60 -5.37 21.14
C ARG A 324 1.38 -6.57 21.69
N PRO A 325 1.91 -6.51 22.92
CA PRO A 325 2.58 -7.63 23.58
C PRO A 325 1.73 -8.90 23.66
#